data_AF-A0A962P2R7-F1
#
_entry.id   AF-A0A962P2R7-F1
#
_cell.length_a   1.000
_cell.length_b   1.000
_cell.length_c   1.000
_cell.angle_alpha   90.00
_cell.angle_beta   90.00
_cell.angle_gamma   90.00
#
_symmetry.space_group_name_H-M   'P 1'
#
loop_
_entity.id
_entity.type
_entity.pdbx_description
1 polymer ?
#
loop_
_entity_poly.entity_id
_entity_poly.type
_entity_poly.pdbx_seq_one_letter_code
_entity_poly.pdbx_strand_id
1 'polypeptide(L)'
;PTTDIESTQAEQTLSPILTEIDIASLPQMMVEPTNLRQTSFMFLPESKFQLNGIKQRIDRALDMRLLAHFAWRQPVKSELAQPVLVQVGKQYGLSFELEGVVTLSKNRYLHFDSNLFYSTFKQGLMHDRMNWGIFSENQAATDAINAEHFSAEREQSFDLFRPVDTGFERELTANYKSMRRIKENEIHYLDHPLFGVLFIVSPYQLPDPVLEMPDFDLDALPLRKPLPKVSELPLTTTLGR
;
A
#
# COMPACT_ATOMS: atom_id res chain seq x y z
N PRO A 1 -52.37 35.46 -39.90
CA PRO A 1 -52.39 36.11 -38.59
C PRO A 1 -52.69 35.08 -37.49
N THR A 2 -51.65 34.35 -37.06
CA THR A 2 -51.59 33.32 -36.01
C THR A 2 -50.09 33.09 -35.75
N THR A 3 -49.63 33.28 -34.49
CA THR A 3 -48.50 32.65 -33.71
C THR A 3 -47.19 32.19 -34.40
N ASP A 4 -46.00 32.07 -33.78
CA ASP A 4 -45.46 32.25 -32.42
C ASP A 4 -43.90 32.25 -32.49
N ILE A 5 -43.28 32.99 -31.56
CA ILE A 5 -42.04 32.77 -30.77
C ILE A 5 -40.91 31.85 -31.33
N GLU A 6 -39.69 32.40 -31.44
CA GLU A 6 -38.47 31.63 -31.08
C GLU A 6 -37.32 32.52 -30.57
N SER A 7 -36.54 31.93 -29.67
CA SER A 7 -35.79 32.50 -28.55
C SER A 7 -34.30 32.77 -28.80
N THR A 8 -33.81 33.81 -28.12
CA THR A 8 -32.43 34.24 -27.89
C THR A 8 -31.42 33.15 -27.54
N GLN A 9 -30.26 33.12 -28.22
CA GLN A 9 -28.98 32.67 -27.66
C GLN A 9 -27.84 33.57 -28.14
N ALA A 10 -27.03 34.04 -27.20
CA ALA A 10 -25.84 34.86 -27.44
C ALA A 10 -24.58 33.98 -27.35
N GLU A 11 -23.80 33.96 -28.42
CA GLU A 11 -22.43 33.43 -28.45
C GLU A 11 -21.47 34.43 -27.78
N GLN A 12 -20.67 33.97 -26.82
CA GLN A 12 -19.48 34.67 -26.36
C GLN A 12 -18.27 33.71 -26.34
N THR A 13 -17.36 34.00 -27.27
CA THR A 13 -15.97 33.55 -27.37
C THR A 13 -15.20 33.69 -26.05
N LEU A 14 -14.49 32.64 -25.62
CA LEU A 14 -13.42 32.71 -24.63
C LEU A 14 -12.21 31.88 -25.07
N SER A 15 -11.08 32.57 -25.23
CA SER A 15 -9.73 32.04 -25.45
C SER A 15 -9.22 31.25 -24.21
N PRO A 16 -8.29 30.29 -24.37
CA PRO A 16 -7.79 29.50 -23.25
C PRO A 16 -6.76 30.30 -22.44
N ILE A 17 -7.01 30.48 -21.14
CA ILE A 17 -6.03 31.00 -20.19
C ILE A 17 -5.24 29.80 -19.66
N LEU A 18 -3.95 29.73 -19.98
CA LEU A 18 -2.95 28.92 -19.27
C LEU A 18 -2.69 29.62 -17.93
N THR A 19 -3.40 29.21 -16.88
CA THR A 19 -3.11 29.66 -15.52
C THR A 19 -2.01 28.77 -14.93
N GLU A 20 -0.91 29.40 -14.54
CA GLU A 20 0.15 28.82 -13.70
C GLU A 20 -0.47 28.03 -12.54
N ILE A 21 -0.02 26.80 -12.35
CA ILE A 21 -0.32 26.02 -11.14
C ILE A 21 0.46 26.69 -10.02
N ASP A 22 -0.26 27.41 -9.16
CA ASP A 22 0.28 27.93 -7.90
C ASP A 22 0.68 26.76 -6.99
N ILE A 23 1.99 26.50 -6.93
CA ILE A 23 2.60 25.43 -6.13
C ILE A 23 2.35 25.67 -4.63
N ALA A 24 1.96 26.89 -4.21
CA ALA A 24 1.62 27.21 -2.82
C ALA A 24 0.28 26.64 -2.34
N SER A 25 -0.55 26.11 -3.26
CA SER A 25 -1.88 25.58 -2.96
C SER A 25 -1.93 24.04 -2.84
N LEU A 26 -0.78 23.35 -2.85
CA LEU A 26 -0.73 21.94 -2.47
C LEU A 26 -1.11 21.81 -0.99
N PRO A 27 -2.01 20.87 -0.59
CA PRO A 27 -2.22 20.59 0.82
C PRO A 27 -0.86 20.20 1.39
N GLN A 28 -0.31 21.05 2.24
CA GLN A 28 0.82 20.69 3.09
C GLN A 28 0.35 19.47 3.86
N MET A 29 0.80 18.28 3.46
CA MET A 29 0.67 17.10 4.29
C MET A 29 1.29 17.49 5.62
N MET A 30 0.43 17.71 6.60
CA MET A 30 0.76 18.05 7.97
C MET A 30 2.00 17.25 8.38
N VAL A 31 3.10 17.96 8.62
CA VAL A 31 4.13 17.48 9.54
C VAL A 31 3.49 17.60 10.92
N GLU A 32 2.54 16.71 11.21
CA GLU A 32 2.11 16.44 12.56
C GLU A 32 3.38 16.12 13.37
N PRO A 33 3.50 16.57 14.63
CA PRO A 33 4.55 16.10 15.53
C PRO A 33 4.29 14.60 15.71
N THR A 34 4.89 13.81 14.81
CA THR A 34 4.62 12.40 14.66
C THR A 34 4.92 11.81 16.02
N ASN A 35 3.90 11.32 16.71
CA ASN A 35 4.09 10.67 17.98
C ASN A 35 4.93 9.42 17.69
N LEU A 36 6.25 9.50 17.88
CA LEU A 36 7.23 8.50 17.42
C LEU A 36 7.01 7.13 18.08
N ARG A 37 6.21 7.09 19.16
CA ARG A 37 5.74 5.87 19.83
C ARG A 37 4.55 5.19 19.12
N GLN A 38 3.80 5.87 18.26
CA GLN A 38 2.55 5.37 17.66
C GLN A 38 2.72 4.72 16.29
N THR A 39 3.75 5.05 15.51
CA THR A 39 3.99 4.43 14.21
C THR A 39 5.08 3.37 14.33
N SER A 40 4.75 2.12 14.67
CA SER A 40 5.78 1.08 14.91
C SER A 40 6.45 0.56 13.62
N PHE A 41 5.70 0.47 12.53
CA PHE A 41 6.20 0.12 11.19
C PHE A 41 6.19 1.37 10.33
N MET A 42 7.34 1.72 9.75
CA MET A 42 7.47 2.91 8.93
C MET A 42 8.63 2.77 7.95
N PHE A 43 8.37 3.06 6.67
CA PHE A 43 9.45 3.27 5.71
C PHE A 43 10.23 4.53 6.07
N LEU A 44 11.56 4.44 5.97
CA LEU A 44 12.45 5.55 6.23
C LEU A 44 12.65 6.33 4.91
N PRO A 45 12.99 7.63 4.97
CA PRO A 45 13.35 8.38 3.77
C PRO A 45 14.72 7.90 3.22
N GLU A 46 14.97 8.15 1.94
CA GLU A 46 16.21 7.73 1.24
C GLU A 46 17.49 8.23 1.93
N SER A 47 17.43 9.39 2.59
CA SER A 47 18.55 9.95 3.38
C SER A 47 19.00 9.05 4.54
N LYS A 48 18.16 8.10 4.96
CA LYS A 48 18.45 7.10 5.99
C LYS A 48 18.83 5.74 5.40
N PHE A 49 18.80 5.58 4.08
CA PHE A 49 19.16 4.30 3.45
C PHE A 49 20.65 4.03 3.62
N GLN A 50 20.95 2.78 3.93
CA GLN A 50 22.30 2.25 3.93
C GLN A 50 22.58 1.52 2.61
N LEU A 51 23.83 1.11 2.38
CA LEU A 51 24.24 0.38 1.18
C LEU A 51 24.15 1.18 -0.14
N ASN A 52 24.10 2.51 -0.09
CA ASN A 52 24.07 3.39 -1.27
C ASN A 52 25.21 3.11 -2.26
N GLY A 53 26.42 2.83 -1.75
CA GLY A 53 27.57 2.47 -2.58
C GLY A 53 27.37 1.15 -3.33
N ILE A 54 26.71 0.15 -2.72
CA ILE A 54 26.39 -1.12 -3.37
C ILE A 54 25.30 -0.89 -4.42
N LYS A 55 24.24 -0.14 -4.08
CA LYS A 55 23.19 0.24 -5.02
C LYS A 55 23.76 0.87 -6.28
N GLN A 56 24.66 1.85 -6.14
CA GLN A 56 25.32 2.49 -7.28
C GLN A 56 26.20 1.53 -8.11
N ARG A 57 26.79 0.50 -7.50
CA ARG A 57 27.57 -0.51 -8.24
C ARG A 57 26.66 -1.45 -9.02
N ILE A 58 25.54 -1.87 -8.43
CA ILE A 58 24.51 -2.69 -9.09
C ILE A 58 23.92 -1.92 -10.28
N ASP A 59 23.58 -0.64 -10.12
CA ASP A 59 23.03 0.18 -11.20
C ASP A 59 23.98 0.37 -12.39
N ARG A 60 25.30 0.28 -12.15
CA ARG A 60 26.33 0.39 -13.20
C ARG A 60 26.68 -0.96 -13.84
N ALA A 61 26.30 -2.07 -13.20
CA ALA A 61 26.57 -3.41 -13.71
C ALA A 61 25.59 -3.72 -14.85
N LEU A 62 26.11 -4.21 -15.99
CA LEU A 62 25.29 -4.46 -17.19
C LEU A 62 24.46 -5.75 -17.09
N ASP A 63 24.85 -6.66 -16.20
CA ASP A 63 24.26 -7.98 -15.98
C ASP A 63 23.32 -8.03 -14.77
N MET A 64 23.12 -6.90 -14.08
CA MET A 64 22.26 -6.80 -12.91
C MET A 64 21.19 -5.73 -13.10
N ARG A 65 20.03 -5.93 -12.45
CA ARG A 65 18.96 -4.94 -12.38
C ARG A 65 18.50 -4.77 -10.95
N LEU A 66 18.54 -3.53 -10.46
CA LEU A 66 18.01 -3.20 -9.14
C LEU A 66 16.47 -3.34 -9.16
N LEU A 67 15.92 -4.24 -8.34
CA LEU A 67 14.47 -4.38 -8.18
C LEU A 67 13.90 -3.33 -7.22
N ALA A 68 14.58 -3.11 -6.09
CA ALA A 68 14.23 -2.11 -5.10
C ALA A 68 15.40 -1.84 -4.14
N HIS A 69 15.38 -0.66 -3.54
CA HIS A 69 16.26 -0.28 -2.44
C HIS A 69 15.47 0.57 -1.46
N PHE A 70 15.28 0.08 -0.24
CA PHE A 70 14.49 0.76 0.79
C PHE A 70 14.99 0.39 2.19
N ALA A 71 14.57 1.19 3.16
CA ALA A 71 14.74 0.90 4.57
C ALA A 71 13.41 1.13 5.30
N TRP A 72 13.16 0.32 6.32
CA TRP A 72 12.03 0.51 7.23
C TRP A 72 12.49 0.30 8.65
N ARG A 73 11.75 0.88 9.59
CA ARG A 73 11.86 0.57 11.01
C ARG A 73 10.69 -0.32 11.43
N GLN A 74 10.98 -1.24 12.34
CA GLN A 74 9.99 -2.12 12.97
C GLN A 74 10.40 -2.42 14.42
N PRO A 75 9.44 -2.61 15.34
CA PRO A 75 9.72 -3.16 16.64
C PRO A 75 10.12 -4.63 16.52
N VAL A 76 11.21 -5.01 17.20
CA VAL A 76 11.62 -6.41 17.28
C VAL A 76 11.34 -6.90 18.68
N LYS A 77 10.23 -7.64 18.85
CA LYS A 77 9.85 -8.30 20.10
C LYS A 77 10.35 -9.75 20.09
N SER A 78 10.68 -10.29 21.25
CA SER A 78 11.17 -11.67 21.40
C SER A 78 10.07 -12.71 21.18
N GLU A 79 8.86 -12.43 21.65
CA GLU A 79 7.79 -13.45 21.69
C GLU A 79 6.92 -13.48 20.44
N LEU A 80 6.76 -12.34 19.76
CA LEU A 80 5.87 -12.18 18.62
C LEU A 80 6.56 -11.36 17.53
N ALA A 81 7.30 -12.05 16.68
CA ALA A 81 7.91 -11.46 15.50
C ALA A 81 6.81 -11.18 14.46
N GLN A 82 6.79 -9.96 13.92
CA GLN A 82 5.77 -9.56 12.96
C GLN A 82 6.31 -9.71 11.53
N PRO A 83 5.60 -10.44 10.65
CA PRO A 83 5.99 -10.58 9.27
C PRO A 83 5.82 -9.26 8.51
N VAL A 84 6.76 -8.97 7.62
CA VAL A 84 6.72 -7.85 6.69
C VAL A 84 6.51 -8.40 5.29
N LEU A 85 5.43 -7.98 4.63
CA LEU A 85 5.17 -8.27 3.23
C LEU A 85 6.14 -7.49 2.36
N VAL A 86 6.79 -8.17 1.43
CA VAL A 86 7.68 -7.60 0.42
C VAL A 86 6.99 -7.77 -0.92
N GLN A 87 6.79 -6.68 -1.64
CA GLN A 87 6.22 -6.64 -3.00
C GLN A 87 6.96 -5.58 -3.79
N VAL A 88 7.91 -6.00 -4.63
CA VAL A 88 8.86 -5.10 -5.29
C VAL A 88 9.19 -5.54 -6.72
N GLY A 89 9.82 -4.63 -7.47
CA GLY A 89 10.04 -4.79 -8.90
C GLY A 89 8.81 -4.38 -9.71
N LYS A 90 8.71 -4.86 -10.95
CA LYS A 90 7.54 -4.54 -11.79
C LYS A 90 6.30 -5.27 -11.27
N GLN A 91 5.15 -4.60 -11.42
CA GLN A 91 3.84 -5.18 -11.11
C GLN A 91 3.20 -5.73 -12.39
N TYR A 92 2.68 -6.95 -12.31
CA TYR A 92 1.94 -7.63 -13.36
C TYR A 92 0.59 -8.06 -12.79
N GLY A 93 -0.44 -7.25 -13.05
CA GLY A 93 -1.75 -7.46 -12.44
C GLY A 93 -1.73 -7.25 -10.93
N LEU A 94 -2.03 -8.30 -10.17
CA LEU A 94 -2.00 -8.30 -8.70
C LEU A 94 -0.67 -8.80 -8.12
N SER A 95 0.28 -9.22 -8.98
CA SER A 95 1.54 -9.83 -8.57
C SER A 95 2.73 -8.93 -8.87
N PHE A 96 3.81 -9.13 -8.12
CA PHE A 96 5.08 -8.41 -8.31
C PHE A 96 6.19 -9.36 -8.75
N GLU A 97 7.23 -8.84 -9.39
CA GLU A 97 8.42 -9.63 -9.78
C GLU A 97 9.04 -10.35 -8.59
N LEU A 98 9.12 -9.68 -7.43
CA LEU A 98 9.55 -10.29 -6.18
C LEU A 98 8.49 -10.04 -5.11
N GLU A 99 7.87 -11.11 -4.63
CA GLU A 99 6.84 -11.07 -3.60
C GLU A 99 7.14 -12.08 -2.48
N GLY A 100 6.67 -11.82 -1.27
CA GLY A 100 6.82 -12.77 -0.17
C GLY A 100 6.88 -12.09 1.19
N VAL A 101 7.41 -12.81 2.17
CA VAL A 101 7.41 -12.37 3.57
C VAL A 101 8.80 -12.50 4.15
N VAL A 102 9.20 -11.48 4.90
CA VAL A 102 10.39 -11.51 5.75
C VAL A 102 10.00 -11.26 7.19
N THR A 103 10.62 -11.98 8.12
CA THR A 103 10.32 -11.90 9.55
C THR A 103 11.62 -11.74 10.32
N LEU A 104 11.66 -10.73 11.18
CA LEU A 104 12.80 -10.46 12.05
C LEU A 104 12.41 -10.76 13.51
N SER A 105 13.14 -11.65 14.16
CA SER A 105 12.88 -12.04 15.55
C SER A 105 14.14 -11.94 16.41
N LYS A 106 14.01 -11.56 17.68
CA LYS A 106 15.15 -11.40 18.61
C LYS A 106 14.90 -12.12 19.91
N ASN A 107 15.51 -13.30 20.06
CA ASN A 107 15.57 -14.02 21.33
C ASN A 107 16.96 -13.82 21.96
N ARG A 108 17.76 -14.88 22.08
CA ARG A 108 19.18 -14.77 22.41
C ARG A 108 19.99 -14.16 21.26
N TYR A 109 19.53 -14.40 20.03
CA TYR A 109 20.15 -13.91 18.81
C TYR A 109 19.09 -13.33 17.89
N LEU A 110 19.54 -12.52 16.93
CA LEU A 110 18.71 -11.99 15.87
C LEU A 110 18.56 -13.07 14.78
N HIS A 111 17.33 -13.41 14.45
CA HIS A 111 17.01 -14.35 13.38
C HIS A 111 16.26 -13.62 12.28
N PHE A 112 16.66 -13.90 11.05
CA PHE A 112 16.00 -13.44 9.85
C PHE A 112 15.42 -14.65 9.14
N ASP A 113 14.10 -14.70 9.05
CA ASP A 113 13.35 -15.68 8.28
C ASP A 113 12.84 -15.00 7.00
N SER A 114 12.93 -15.72 5.90
CA SER A 114 12.57 -15.24 4.58
C SER A 114 11.87 -16.35 3.81
N ASN A 115 10.76 -15.99 3.17
CA ASN A 115 10.07 -16.81 2.20
C ASN A 115 9.69 -15.90 1.02
N LEU A 116 10.53 -15.89 0.00
CA LEU A 116 10.45 -14.99 -1.15
C LEU A 116 10.21 -15.78 -2.42
N PHE A 117 9.42 -15.21 -3.33
CA PHE A 117 9.07 -15.75 -4.63
C PHE A 117 9.45 -14.73 -5.68
N TYR A 118 10.35 -15.12 -6.58
CA TYR A 118 10.66 -14.35 -7.77
C TYR A 118 9.94 -14.96 -8.96
N SER A 119 9.13 -14.17 -9.66
CA SER A 119 8.36 -14.61 -10.80
C SER A 119 8.65 -13.77 -12.05
N THR A 120 8.77 -14.44 -13.19
CA THR A 120 8.73 -13.80 -14.51
C THR A 120 7.34 -13.96 -15.11
N PHE A 121 6.95 -12.98 -15.92
CA PHE A 121 5.63 -12.93 -16.49
C PHE A 121 5.74 -12.75 -18.00
N LYS A 122 4.88 -13.44 -18.73
CA LYS A 122 4.63 -13.22 -20.14
C LYS A 122 3.21 -12.67 -20.30
N GLN A 123 2.99 -11.91 -21.36
CA GLN A 123 1.63 -11.49 -21.69
C GLN A 123 0.82 -12.73 -22.03
N GLY A 124 -0.20 -13.01 -21.22
CA GLY A 124 -1.17 -14.04 -21.53
C GLY A 124 -2.06 -13.53 -22.66
N LEU A 125 -2.47 -14.42 -23.56
CA LEU A 125 -3.62 -14.10 -24.41
C LEU A 125 -4.80 -13.88 -23.46
N MET A 126 -5.42 -12.70 -23.51
CA MET A 126 -6.73 -12.48 -22.90
C MET A 126 -7.62 -13.60 -23.43
N HIS A 127 -7.90 -14.61 -22.59
CA HIS A 127 -8.95 -15.54 -22.95
C HIS A 127 -10.22 -14.74 -22.72
N ASP A 128 -10.76 -14.17 -23.80
CA ASP A 128 -12.11 -13.63 -23.82
C ASP A 128 -13.06 -14.77 -23.43
N ARG A 129 -13.26 -14.89 -22.12
CA ARG A 129 -14.09 -15.88 -21.46
C ARG A 129 -14.95 -15.18 -20.43
N MET A 130 -15.54 -14.04 -20.84
CA MET A 130 -16.99 -13.90 -20.62
C MET A 130 -17.67 -14.98 -21.47
N ASN A 131 -17.63 -16.24 -21.01
CA ASN A 131 -18.55 -17.23 -21.53
C ASN A 131 -19.94 -16.89 -20.96
N TRP A 132 -20.61 -15.93 -21.60
CA TRP A 132 -22.04 -15.66 -21.47
C TRP A 132 -22.90 -16.75 -22.12
N GLY A 133 -22.43 -18.01 -22.14
CA GLY A 133 -23.18 -19.18 -22.59
C GLY A 133 -24.43 -19.50 -21.76
N ILE A 134 -24.76 -18.68 -20.76
CA ILE A 134 -26.04 -18.72 -20.05
C ILE A 134 -27.16 -18.02 -20.86
N PHE A 135 -26.85 -17.22 -21.88
CA PHE A 135 -27.86 -16.59 -22.74
C PHE A 135 -27.52 -16.72 -24.24
N SER A 136 -27.43 -17.95 -24.75
CA SER A 136 -27.59 -18.19 -26.18
C SER A 136 -28.99 -18.76 -26.42
N GLU A 137 -29.89 -17.90 -26.85
CA GLU A 137 -31.24 -18.23 -27.32
C GLU A 137 -31.15 -19.04 -28.61
N ASN A 138 -30.92 -20.35 -28.46
CA ASN A 138 -31.19 -21.35 -29.49
C ASN A 138 -31.54 -22.67 -28.79
N GLN A 139 -32.73 -22.69 -28.18
CA GLN A 139 -33.30 -23.84 -27.48
C GLN A 139 -33.42 -25.11 -28.37
N ALA A 140 -33.32 -24.99 -29.70
CA ALA A 140 -33.45 -26.13 -30.61
C ALA A 140 -32.18 -26.99 -30.75
N ALA A 141 -30.99 -26.48 -30.40
CA ALA A 141 -29.74 -27.26 -30.48
C ALA A 141 -29.37 -27.90 -29.13
N THR A 142 -29.90 -27.38 -28.02
CA THR A 142 -29.56 -27.83 -26.67
C THR A 142 -30.27 -29.13 -26.28
N ASP A 143 -31.44 -29.41 -26.85
CA ASP A 143 -32.19 -30.66 -26.56
C ASP A 143 -31.52 -31.92 -27.14
N ALA A 144 -30.73 -31.78 -28.20
CA ALA A 144 -29.98 -32.90 -28.80
C ALA A 144 -28.64 -33.17 -28.09
N ILE A 145 -28.02 -32.14 -27.50
CA ILE A 145 -26.75 -32.29 -26.76
C ILE A 145 -27.03 -32.76 -25.31
N ASN A 146 -28.18 -32.39 -24.74
CA ASN A 146 -28.52 -32.70 -23.35
C ASN A 146 -29.15 -34.09 -23.14
N ALA A 147 -29.54 -34.81 -24.20
CA ALA A 147 -30.25 -36.08 -24.08
C ALA A 147 -29.33 -37.32 -23.93
N GLU A 148 -28.02 -37.21 -24.16
CA GLU A 148 -27.13 -38.38 -24.18
C GLU A 148 -26.17 -38.47 -22.97
N HIS A 149 -25.97 -37.41 -22.17
CA HIS A 149 -24.94 -37.41 -21.11
C HIS A 149 -25.42 -36.92 -19.73
N PHE A 150 -26.66 -37.26 -19.34
CA PHE A 150 -27.12 -37.17 -17.95
C PHE A 150 -27.08 -38.54 -17.26
N SER A 151 -25.90 -39.13 -17.16
CA SER A 151 -25.64 -40.27 -16.27
C SER A 151 -24.17 -40.33 -15.86
N ALA A 152 -23.79 -39.48 -14.91
CA ALA A 152 -22.95 -39.82 -13.75
C ALA A 152 -22.36 -38.53 -13.13
N GLU A 153 -22.54 -38.44 -11.82
CA GLU A 153 -21.58 -37.82 -10.90
C GLU A 153 -21.38 -36.30 -11.00
N ARG A 154 -22.38 -35.64 -10.42
CA ARG A 154 -22.27 -34.51 -9.48
C ARG A 154 -20.85 -34.23 -8.93
N GLU A 155 -20.10 -33.36 -9.59
CA GLU A 155 -19.14 -32.42 -8.97
C GLU A 155 -19.10 -31.12 -9.78
N GLN A 156 -20.17 -30.31 -9.71
CA GLN A 156 -20.03 -28.90 -10.05
C GLN A 156 -19.31 -28.20 -8.89
N SER A 157 -17.99 -28.34 -8.89
CA SER A 157 -17.09 -27.48 -8.15
C SER A 157 -17.34 -26.05 -8.59
N PHE A 158 -17.87 -25.24 -7.67
CA PHE A 158 -17.83 -23.79 -7.75
C PHE A 158 -16.36 -23.38 -7.71
N ASP A 159 -15.75 -23.21 -8.87
CA ASP A 159 -14.37 -22.76 -9.01
C ASP A 159 -14.29 -21.24 -8.78
N LEU A 160 -14.54 -20.83 -7.53
CA LEU A 160 -14.49 -19.44 -7.05
C LEU A 160 -13.05 -18.90 -6.93
N PHE A 161 -12.05 -19.69 -7.34
CA PHE A 161 -10.63 -19.32 -7.34
C PHE A 161 -10.05 -19.26 -8.77
N ARG A 162 -10.84 -18.82 -9.76
CA ARG A 162 -10.23 -18.42 -11.04
C ARG A 162 -9.31 -17.22 -10.77
N PRO A 163 -8.02 -17.27 -11.19
CA PRO A 163 -7.15 -16.12 -11.08
C PRO A 163 -7.83 -14.94 -11.76
N VAL A 164 -7.87 -13.80 -11.07
CA VAL A 164 -8.26 -12.51 -11.67
C VAL A 164 -7.47 -12.40 -12.97
N ASP A 165 -8.18 -12.32 -14.10
CA ASP A 165 -7.54 -12.32 -15.42
C ASP A 165 -6.86 -10.97 -15.61
N THR A 166 -5.58 -10.93 -15.27
CA THR A 166 -4.77 -9.70 -15.29
C THR A 166 -4.08 -9.49 -16.64
N GLY A 167 -4.31 -10.38 -17.62
CA GLY A 167 -3.60 -10.37 -18.91
C GLY A 167 -2.14 -10.83 -18.83
N PHE A 168 -1.68 -11.29 -17.66
CA PHE A 168 -0.33 -11.79 -17.45
C PHE A 168 -0.35 -13.21 -16.89
N GLU A 169 0.50 -14.07 -17.43
CA GLU A 169 0.72 -15.44 -16.96
C GLU A 169 2.12 -15.53 -16.34
N ARG A 170 2.24 -16.16 -15.16
CA ARG A 170 3.54 -16.49 -14.57
C ARG A 170 4.23 -17.54 -15.43
N GLU A 171 5.38 -17.21 -15.99
CA GLU A 171 6.17 -18.12 -16.81
C GLU A 171 7.09 -18.99 -15.95
N LEU A 172 7.77 -18.37 -15.00
CA LEU A 172 8.67 -19.02 -14.04
C LEU A 172 8.40 -18.47 -12.65
N THR A 173 8.50 -19.33 -11.64
CA THR A 173 8.52 -18.91 -10.24
C THR A 173 9.62 -19.65 -9.49
N ALA A 174 10.52 -18.90 -8.89
CA ALA A 174 11.57 -19.40 -8.02
C ALA A 174 11.27 -19.02 -6.57
N ASN A 175 11.38 -19.99 -5.67
CA ASN A 175 11.23 -19.76 -4.25
C ASN A 175 12.58 -19.75 -3.55
N TYR A 176 12.77 -18.80 -2.64
CA TYR A 176 13.84 -18.80 -1.66
C TYR A 176 13.24 -18.82 -0.26
N LYS A 177 13.51 -19.90 0.48
CA LYS A 177 13.10 -20.03 1.87
C LYS A 177 14.30 -20.30 2.76
N SER A 178 14.55 -19.43 3.73
CA SER A 178 15.68 -19.56 4.64
C SER A 178 15.42 -18.87 5.96
N MET A 179 15.77 -19.56 7.05
CA MET A 179 15.85 -19.01 8.39
C MET A 179 17.30 -19.06 8.86
N ARG A 180 17.88 -17.92 9.22
CA ARG A 180 19.27 -17.85 9.67
C ARG A 180 19.48 -16.87 10.81
N ARG A 181 20.45 -17.17 11.66
CA ARG A 181 20.97 -16.22 12.63
C ARG A 181 21.79 -15.15 11.89
N ILE A 182 21.52 -13.89 12.21
CA ILE A 182 22.25 -12.75 11.69
C ILE A 182 22.90 -11.96 12.84
N LYS A 183 23.83 -11.10 12.47
CA LYS A 183 24.45 -10.13 13.38
C LYS A 183 24.03 -8.72 12.99
N GLU A 184 23.83 -7.89 14.00
CA GLU A 184 23.53 -6.46 13.83
C GLU A 184 24.73 -5.76 13.17
N ASN A 185 24.44 -4.74 12.35
CA ASN A 185 25.44 -3.91 11.64
C ASN A 185 26.40 -4.66 10.71
N GLU A 186 26.07 -5.90 10.32
CA GLU A 186 26.77 -6.65 9.29
C GLU A 186 25.92 -6.79 8.03
N ILE A 187 26.57 -6.80 6.87
CA ILE A 187 25.89 -7.04 5.58
C ILE A 187 25.64 -8.54 5.45
N HIS A 188 24.39 -8.91 5.21
CA HIS A 188 23.98 -10.28 4.93
C HIS A 188 23.49 -10.39 3.49
N TYR A 189 23.79 -11.51 2.85
CA TYR A 189 23.36 -11.83 1.49
C TYR A 189 22.42 -13.04 1.51
N LEU A 190 21.36 -12.96 0.71
CA LEU A 190 20.54 -14.10 0.29
C LEU A 190 20.84 -14.28 -1.19
N ASP A 191 21.48 -15.40 -1.52
CA ASP A 191 21.89 -15.70 -2.88
C ASP A 191 20.91 -16.70 -3.49
N HIS A 192 20.34 -16.33 -4.62
CA HIS A 192 19.53 -17.22 -5.45
C HIS A 192 19.95 -17.05 -6.91
N PRO A 193 20.02 -18.12 -7.73
CA PRO A 193 20.51 -18.04 -9.11
C PRO A 193 19.81 -16.99 -10.00
N LEU A 194 18.56 -16.65 -9.67
CA LEU A 194 17.74 -15.69 -10.42
C LEU A 194 17.64 -14.30 -9.78
N PHE A 195 17.98 -14.14 -8.50
CA PHE A 195 17.89 -12.87 -7.80
C PHE A 195 18.77 -12.86 -6.54
N GLY A 196 19.22 -11.69 -6.12
CA GLY A 196 19.97 -11.52 -4.88
C GLY A 196 19.30 -10.52 -3.96
N VAL A 197 19.43 -10.72 -2.64
CA VAL A 197 19.03 -9.75 -1.63
C VAL A 197 20.22 -9.43 -0.74
N LEU A 198 20.52 -8.15 -0.59
CA LEU A 198 21.48 -7.66 0.41
C LEU A 198 20.74 -6.84 1.45
N PHE A 199 21.02 -7.10 2.72
CA PHE A 199 20.37 -6.37 3.80
C PHE A 199 21.32 -6.19 4.99
N ILE A 200 21.01 -5.17 5.79
CA ILE A 200 21.66 -4.86 7.06
C ILE A 200 20.56 -4.56 8.08
N VAL A 201 20.77 -5.00 9.32
CA VAL A 201 19.85 -4.69 10.43
C VAL A 201 20.62 -3.95 11.49
N SER A 202 20.16 -2.75 11.83
CA SER A 202 20.78 -1.88 12.84
C SER A 202 19.72 -1.41 13.84
N PRO A 203 20.07 -1.29 15.15
CA PRO A 203 19.20 -0.62 16.10
C PRO A 203 18.84 0.80 15.65
N TYR A 204 17.55 1.13 15.63
CA TYR A 204 17.07 2.46 15.25
C TYR A 204 16.90 3.34 16.48
N GLN A 205 17.59 4.48 16.54
CA GLN A 205 17.39 5.48 17.57
C GLN A 205 16.19 6.35 17.19
N LEU A 206 15.18 6.39 18.05
CA LEU A 206 14.09 7.33 17.89
C LEU A 206 14.68 8.75 18.01
N PRO A 207 14.41 9.66 17.06
CA PRO A 207 14.71 11.07 17.26
C PRO A 207 14.13 11.49 18.60
N ASP A 208 14.86 12.30 19.36
CA ASP A 208 14.27 12.93 20.54
C ASP A 208 13.01 13.64 20.07
N PRO A 209 11.86 13.45 20.76
CA PRO A 209 10.71 14.27 20.49
C PRO A 209 11.15 15.68 20.86
N VAL A 210 11.60 16.43 19.86
CA VAL A 210 11.54 17.88 19.94
C VAL A 210 10.05 18.12 20.03
N LEU A 211 9.55 18.20 21.25
CA LEU A 211 8.35 18.95 21.53
C LEU A 211 8.73 20.36 21.09
N GLU A 212 8.55 20.66 19.80
CA GLU A 212 8.14 21.99 19.42
C GLU A 212 6.80 22.16 20.12
N MET A 213 6.86 22.47 21.42
CA MET A 213 5.82 23.29 21.99
C MET A 213 5.91 24.54 21.12
N PRO A 214 4.91 24.87 20.29
CA PRO A 214 4.85 26.23 19.78
C PRO A 214 5.05 27.11 21.00
N ASP A 215 5.88 28.16 20.90
CA ASP A 215 6.06 29.13 21.98
C ASP A 215 4.66 29.54 22.42
N PHE A 216 4.19 28.89 23.49
CA PHE A 216 2.87 29.11 24.00
C PHE A 216 3.08 30.39 24.75
N ASP A 217 2.67 31.48 24.11
CA ASP A 217 2.61 32.76 24.76
C ASP A 217 1.64 32.59 25.94
N LEU A 218 2.21 32.31 27.11
CA LEU A 218 1.52 32.15 28.38
C LEU A 218 0.77 33.44 28.74
N ASP A 219 1.19 34.57 28.19
CA ASP A 219 0.57 35.87 28.37
C ASP A 219 -0.60 36.10 27.39
N ALA A 220 -0.64 35.36 26.27
CA ALA A 220 -1.79 35.32 25.35
C ALA A 220 -2.85 34.26 25.72
N LEU A 221 -2.60 33.44 26.74
CA LEU A 221 -3.66 32.59 27.29
C LEU A 221 -4.78 33.50 27.79
N PRO A 222 -6.05 33.25 27.41
CA PRO A 222 -7.15 34.02 27.96
C PRO A 222 -7.10 33.84 29.48
N LEU A 223 -6.81 34.93 30.20
CA LEU A 223 -6.94 34.99 31.65
C LEU A 223 -8.27 34.33 31.96
N ARG A 224 -8.23 33.18 32.65
CA ARG A 224 -9.45 32.51 33.08
C ARG A 224 -10.23 33.57 33.83
N LYS A 225 -11.35 34.03 33.24
CA LYS A 225 -12.29 34.85 33.99
C LYS A 225 -12.55 34.08 35.28
N PRO A 226 -12.40 34.72 36.46
CA PRO A 226 -12.68 34.03 37.71
C PRO A 226 -14.05 33.39 37.58
N LEU A 227 -14.17 32.10 37.97
CA LEU A 227 -15.47 31.45 37.96
C LEU A 227 -16.47 32.39 38.63
N PRO A 228 -17.65 32.63 38.03
CA PRO A 228 -18.65 33.48 38.63
C PRO A 228 -18.87 32.99 40.06
N LYS A 229 -18.84 33.91 41.03
CA LYS A 229 -19.16 33.55 42.41
C LYS A 229 -20.55 32.95 42.39
N VAL A 230 -20.74 31.84 43.12
CA VAL A 230 -22.03 31.11 43.22
C VAL A 230 -23.21 32.04 43.59
N SER A 231 -22.93 33.21 44.17
CA SER A 231 -23.89 34.28 44.48
C SER A 231 -24.45 35.07 43.28
N GLU A 232 -23.87 34.96 42.09
CA GLU A 232 -24.33 35.63 40.85
C GLU A 232 -25.10 34.70 39.91
N LEU A 233 -25.26 33.41 40.28
CA LEU A 233 -26.21 32.56 39.60
C LEU A 233 -27.63 33.07 39.93
N PRO A 234 -28.49 33.34 38.93
CA PRO A 234 -29.86 33.73 39.22
C PRO A 234 -30.50 32.60 40.05
N LEU A 235 -30.98 32.96 41.24
CA LEU A 235 -31.87 32.12 42.02
C LEU A 235 -33.08 31.83 41.14
N THR A 236 -33.16 30.60 40.61
CA THR A 236 -34.42 30.09 40.05
C THR A 236 -35.41 29.94 41.20
N THR A 237 -36.09 31.03 41.50
CA THR A 237 -37.20 31.20 42.42
C THR A 237 -38.28 31.87 41.57
N THR A 238 -39.48 31.35 41.31
CA THR A 238 -40.22 30.15 41.73
C THR A 238 -41.43 30.08 40.79
N LEU A 239 -42.25 29.03 41.00
CA LEU A 239 -43.71 29.01 40.94
C LEU A 239 -44.32 28.50 39.65
N GLY A 240 -44.81 27.28 39.76
CA GLY A 240 -45.70 26.69 38.78
C GLY A 240 -47.07 27.35 38.75
N ARG A 241 -47.79 27.03 37.69
CA ARG A 241 -49.20 26.65 37.75
C ARG A 241 -49.48 25.66 36.63
#